data_AF-A0A183IXF4-F1
#
_entry.id   AF-A0A183IXF4-F1
#
_cell.length_a   1.000
_cell.length_b   1.000
_cell.length_c   1.000
_cell.angle_alpha   90.00
_cell.angle_beta   90.00
_cell.angle_gamma   90.00
#
_symmetry.space_group_name_H-M   'P 1'
#
loop_
_entity.id
_entity.type
_entity.pdbx_description
1 polymer ?
#
loop_
_entity_poly.entity_id
_entity_poly.type
_entity_poly.pdbx_seq_one_letter_code
_entity_poly.pdbx_strand_id
1 'polypeptide(L)'
;MHNHKNVNDNFHVIDLDPYGSAAHFLDAAVQSVADGGLLMVTCTDVAVLCGNTPEACFSKYGSVSLKCHCCHEMAIRILLRCIDSHALCYGRYIEPLLSISVDFYIRVFVLLHYSPFMAKESCRKSGMVYQCTGCESLVIQPMARRVKTKKGGMKYVPAMSFSGSHECEICGFKNHVGGPIWTDPIHDLTFVKKMVSTLEEFEQAGYNLGTKKRIVGLLNVIMEELHDVPLYYSLSRMASIIHCKTPPQLVLRSAILNSGFRVSVSHAYANSVKTDMPNAELWDVFRCWANKESANSKHLPESSPGHVIMSREVK
;
A
#
# COMPACT_ATOMS: atom_id res chain seq x y z
N MET A 1 35.88 6.86 3.19
CA MET A 1 34.79 6.23 2.42
C MET A 1 33.95 7.29 1.68
N HIS A 2 34.59 8.33 1.10
CA HIS A 2 33.93 9.46 0.40
C HIS A 2 34.72 9.84 -0.87
N ASN A 3 35.19 8.86 -1.64
CA ASN A 3 36.12 9.11 -2.75
C ASN A 3 35.47 9.29 -4.13
N HIS A 4 34.14 9.49 -4.20
CA HIS A 4 33.46 9.94 -5.42
C HIS A 4 32.55 11.11 -5.06
N LYS A 5 33.09 12.33 -5.12
CA LYS A 5 32.33 13.58 -4.94
C LYS A 5 32.55 14.53 -6.13
N ASN A 6 32.56 14.00 -7.35
CA ASN A 6 32.19 14.80 -8.50
C ASN A 6 30.74 14.46 -8.82
N VAL A 7 29.85 15.45 -8.70
CA VAL A 7 28.42 15.34 -9.08
C VAL A 7 28.24 14.81 -10.51
N ASN A 8 29.27 14.96 -11.36
CA ASN A 8 29.32 14.47 -12.74
C ASN A 8 29.45 12.94 -12.91
N ASP A 9 29.71 12.17 -11.84
CA ASP A 9 29.86 10.70 -11.94
C ASP A 9 28.58 9.94 -11.54
N ASN A 10 27.51 10.64 -11.17
CA ASN A 10 26.27 10.00 -10.72
C ASN A 10 25.42 9.50 -11.91
N PHE A 11 24.72 8.39 -11.70
CA PHE A 11 23.87 7.79 -12.74
C PHE A 11 22.48 8.44 -12.77
N HIS A 12 22.01 8.84 -13.95
CA HIS A 12 20.65 9.36 -14.14
C HIS A 12 19.58 8.28 -13.92
N VAL A 13 19.90 7.02 -14.22
CA VAL A 13 19.00 5.89 -14.08
C VAL A 13 19.78 4.71 -13.50
N ILE A 14 19.26 4.09 -12.45
CA ILE A 14 19.77 2.83 -11.89
C ILE A 14 18.63 1.81 -11.84
N ASP A 15 18.88 0.59 -12.31
CA ASP A 15 17.97 -0.56 -12.18
C ASP A 15 18.59 -1.62 -11.28
N LEU A 16 17.94 -1.91 -10.15
CA LEU A 16 18.30 -2.98 -9.24
C LEU A 16 17.37 -4.17 -9.46
N ASP A 17 17.89 -5.23 -10.08
CA ASP A 17 17.16 -6.48 -10.33
C ASP A 17 17.94 -7.72 -9.84
N PRO A 18 18.14 -7.88 -8.52
CA PRO A 18 18.82 -9.03 -7.97
C PRO A 18 17.89 -10.23 -7.78
N TYR A 19 18.50 -11.42 -7.64
CA TYR A 19 17.78 -12.59 -7.14
C TYR A 19 17.42 -12.41 -5.66
N GLY A 20 16.14 -12.52 -5.33
CA GLY A 20 15.60 -12.31 -3.99
C GLY A 20 15.43 -10.83 -3.66
N SER A 21 16.25 -10.33 -2.74
CA SER A 21 16.07 -9.00 -2.11
C SER A 21 17.03 -7.96 -2.67
N ALA A 22 16.53 -6.76 -2.93
CA ALA A 22 17.37 -5.60 -3.28
C ALA A 22 17.87 -4.81 -2.06
N ALA A 23 17.43 -5.15 -0.84
CA ALA A 23 17.70 -4.36 0.37
C ALA A 23 19.19 -4.03 0.58
N HIS A 24 20.08 -4.99 0.33
CA HIS A 24 21.52 -4.84 0.54
C HIS A 24 22.20 -3.87 -0.44
N PHE A 25 21.54 -3.53 -1.55
CA PHE A 25 22.06 -2.60 -2.57
C PHE A 25 21.50 -1.18 -2.40
N LEU A 26 20.45 -1.00 -1.58
CA LEU A 26 19.72 0.26 -1.49
C LEU A 26 20.57 1.42 -1.00
N ASP A 27 21.40 1.21 0.03
CA ASP A 27 22.26 2.28 0.58
C ASP A 27 23.22 2.86 -0.47
N ALA A 28 23.88 1.99 -1.25
CA ALA A 28 24.78 2.42 -2.31
C ALA A 28 23.99 3.09 -3.45
N ALA A 29 22.87 2.50 -3.87
CA ALA A 29 22.07 3.02 -4.97
C ALA A 29 21.53 4.43 -4.68
N VAL A 30 21.01 4.69 -3.48
CA VAL A 30 20.50 6.03 -3.13
C VAL A 30 21.59 7.10 -3.07
N GLN A 31 22.87 6.72 -2.96
CA GLN A 31 23.99 7.66 -3.04
C GLN A 31 24.44 7.88 -4.50
N SER A 32 24.41 6.82 -5.32
CA SER A 32 24.91 6.84 -6.70
C SER A 32 23.93 7.44 -7.72
N VAL A 33 22.62 7.47 -7.44
CA VAL A 33 21.63 8.10 -8.33
C VAL A 33 21.82 9.62 -8.33
N ALA A 34 21.81 10.25 -9.50
CA ALA A 34 21.86 11.71 -9.66
C ALA A 34 20.66 12.39 -9.00
N ASP A 35 20.76 13.68 -8.68
CA ASP A 35 19.61 14.43 -8.19
C ASP A 35 18.51 14.50 -9.28
N GLY A 36 17.28 14.13 -8.94
CA GLY A 36 16.20 13.94 -9.90
C GLY A 36 16.34 12.70 -10.80
N GLY A 37 17.28 11.81 -10.50
CA GLY A 37 17.46 10.55 -11.21
C GLY A 37 16.43 9.48 -10.85
N LEU A 38 16.26 8.51 -11.74
CA LEU A 38 15.32 7.39 -11.62
C LEU A 38 16.00 6.18 -10.97
N LEU A 39 15.41 5.66 -9.91
CA LEU A 39 15.77 4.38 -9.30
C LEU A 39 14.64 3.37 -9.52
N MET A 40 14.97 2.26 -10.15
CA MET A 40 14.09 1.12 -10.33
C MET A 40 14.56 -0.01 -9.44
N VAL A 41 13.65 -0.63 -8.70
CA VAL A 41 13.98 -1.70 -7.76
C VAL A 41 13.01 -2.85 -7.92
N THR A 42 13.55 -4.05 -8.12
CA THR A 42 12.82 -5.31 -8.19
C THR A 42 13.17 -6.18 -6.99
N CYS A 43 12.16 -6.80 -6.38
CA CYS A 43 12.34 -7.82 -5.35
C CYS A 43 11.49 -9.04 -5.70
N THR A 44 12.11 -10.22 -5.66
CA THR A 44 11.48 -11.52 -5.93
C THR A 44 11.26 -12.35 -4.66
N ASP A 45 11.76 -11.90 -3.49
CA ASP A 45 11.51 -12.54 -2.20
C ASP A 45 10.15 -12.15 -1.58
N VAL A 46 9.11 -12.17 -2.40
CA VAL A 46 7.73 -11.81 -2.05
C VAL A 46 7.22 -12.63 -0.85
N ALA A 47 7.68 -13.86 -0.66
CA ALA A 47 7.34 -14.67 0.51
C ALA A 47 7.72 -13.98 1.85
N VAL A 48 8.88 -13.31 1.90
CA VAL A 48 9.34 -12.56 3.07
C VAL A 48 8.48 -11.31 3.26
N LEU A 49 8.29 -10.55 2.18
CA LEU A 49 7.53 -9.30 2.19
C LEU A 49 6.03 -9.49 2.46
N CYS A 50 5.47 -10.66 2.15
CA CYS A 50 4.05 -10.99 2.34
C CYS A 50 3.73 -11.71 3.68
N GLY A 51 4.66 -11.71 4.65
CA GLY A 51 4.36 -12.11 6.02
C GLY A 51 4.66 -13.56 6.38
N ASN A 52 5.39 -14.33 5.57
CA ASN A 52 5.74 -15.71 5.95
C ASN A 52 6.84 -15.78 7.01
N THR A 53 7.76 -14.82 7.02
CA THR A 53 8.93 -14.76 7.92
C THR A 53 9.12 -13.31 8.41
N PRO A 54 8.36 -12.88 9.44
CA PRO A 54 8.38 -11.49 9.90
C PRO A 54 9.76 -11.02 10.37
N GLU A 55 10.55 -11.91 10.99
CA GLU A 55 11.92 -11.64 11.43
C GLU A 55 12.89 -11.42 10.26
N ALA A 56 12.72 -12.17 9.17
CA ALA A 56 13.51 -11.97 7.95
C ALA A 56 13.12 -10.66 7.25
N CYS A 57 11.82 -10.33 7.23
CA CYS A 57 11.34 -9.05 6.70
C CYS A 57 11.92 -7.88 7.50
N PHE A 58 11.93 -7.99 8.83
CA PHE A 58 12.50 -6.99 9.71
C PHE A 58 14.01 -6.82 9.47
N SER A 59 14.76 -7.93 9.42
CA SER A 59 16.21 -7.89 9.21
C SER A 59 16.62 -7.28 7.87
N LYS A 60 15.84 -7.48 6.81
CA LYS A 60 16.16 -6.98 5.46
C LYS A 60 15.63 -5.57 5.22
N TYR A 61 14.38 -5.30 5.60
CA TYR A 61 13.67 -4.10 5.19
C TYR A 61 13.41 -3.12 6.34
N GLY A 62 13.75 -3.48 7.57
CA GLY A 62 13.47 -2.68 8.76
C GLY A 62 11.97 -2.55 9.07
N SER A 63 11.16 -3.51 8.60
CA SER A 63 9.69 -3.51 8.73
C SER A 63 9.17 -4.91 9.00
N VAL A 64 8.05 -5.03 9.73
CA VAL A 64 7.36 -6.31 9.96
C VAL A 64 6.18 -6.41 9.01
N SER A 65 6.20 -7.39 8.11
CA SER A 65 5.07 -7.71 7.23
C SER A 65 3.97 -8.45 7.99
N LEU A 66 2.71 -8.23 7.59
CA LEU A 66 1.56 -8.97 8.08
C LEU A 66 1.15 -10.01 7.04
N LYS A 67 0.81 -11.21 7.50
CA LYS A 67 0.20 -12.23 6.67
C LYS A 67 -1.29 -11.90 6.47
N CYS A 68 -1.56 -11.02 5.50
CA CYS A 68 -2.89 -10.51 5.21
C CYS A 68 -3.25 -10.66 3.73
N HIS A 69 -4.52 -10.47 3.37
CA HIS A 69 -4.94 -10.51 1.97
C HIS A 69 -4.40 -9.35 1.13
N CYS A 70 -4.04 -8.22 1.75
CA CYS A 70 -3.39 -7.09 1.11
C CYS A 70 -1.85 -7.14 1.15
N CYS A 71 -1.28 -8.33 1.37
CA CYS A 71 0.15 -8.51 1.55
C CYS A 71 0.97 -8.00 0.36
N HIS A 72 0.49 -8.13 -0.87
CA HIS A 72 1.18 -7.64 -2.06
C HIS A 72 1.33 -6.11 -2.08
N GLU A 73 0.29 -5.37 -1.68
CA GLU A 73 0.42 -3.91 -1.55
C GLU A 73 1.23 -3.54 -0.30
N MET A 74 1.06 -4.26 0.81
CA MET A 74 1.88 -4.05 2.00
C MET A 74 3.37 -4.22 1.67
N ALA A 75 3.72 -5.22 0.87
CA ALA A 75 5.06 -5.50 0.41
C ALA A 75 5.65 -4.36 -0.44
N ILE A 76 4.87 -3.81 -1.39
CA ILE A 76 5.22 -2.58 -2.13
C ILE A 76 5.53 -1.44 -1.16
N ARG A 77 4.65 -1.22 -0.17
CA ARG A 77 4.78 -0.12 0.78
C ARG A 77 5.95 -0.30 1.75
N ILE A 78 6.29 -1.55 2.10
CA ILE A 78 7.50 -1.89 2.87
C ILE A 78 8.75 -1.56 2.04
N LEU A 79 8.78 -1.95 0.76
CA LEU A 79 9.90 -1.66 -0.13
C LEU A 79 10.10 -0.15 -0.31
N LEU A 80 9.03 0.61 -0.55
CA LEU A 80 9.09 2.07 -0.65
C LEU A 80 9.60 2.71 0.64
N ARG A 81 9.09 2.28 1.81
CA ARG A 81 9.64 2.73 3.11
C ARG A 81 11.14 2.40 3.16
N CYS A 82 11.53 1.17 2.84
CA CYS A 82 12.93 0.76 2.91
C CYS A 82 13.84 1.68 2.09
N ILE A 83 13.49 1.94 0.82
CA ILE A 83 14.22 2.86 -0.06
C ILE A 83 14.26 4.27 0.54
N ASP A 84 13.10 4.79 0.95
CA ASP A 84 12.99 6.13 1.55
C ASP A 84 13.95 6.27 2.75
N SER A 85 13.96 5.29 3.65
CA SER A 85 14.79 5.37 4.85
C SER A 85 16.29 5.41 4.60
N HIS A 86 16.76 4.74 3.55
CA HIS A 86 18.15 4.86 3.12
C HIS A 86 18.41 6.26 2.56
N ALA A 87 17.49 6.80 1.74
CA ALA A 87 17.60 8.14 1.17
C ALA A 87 17.61 9.25 2.24
N LEU A 88 16.79 9.10 3.29
CA LEU A 88 16.67 10.07 4.38
C LEU A 88 17.99 10.32 5.12
N CYS A 89 18.83 9.29 5.28
CA CYS A 89 20.15 9.40 5.91
C CYS A 89 21.07 10.39 5.18
N TYR A 90 20.81 10.67 3.91
CA TYR A 90 21.59 11.56 3.05
C TYR A 90 20.87 12.89 2.74
N GLY A 91 19.78 13.21 3.46
CA GLY A 91 18.98 14.42 3.20
C GLY A 91 18.21 14.38 1.88
N ARG A 92 18.00 13.18 1.34
CA ARG A 92 17.24 12.92 0.12
C ARG A 92 15.85 12.38 0.46
N TYR A 93 14.93 12.45 -0.50
CA TYR A 93 13.60 11.85 -0.40
C TYR A 93 13.23 11.18 -1.72
N ILE A 94 12.31 10.22 -1.64
CA ILE A 94 11.79 9.51 -2.81
C ILE A 94 10.46 10.10 -3.27
N GLU A 95 10.22 10.03 -4.58
CA GLU A 95 8.93 10.30 -5.21
C GLU A 95 8.50 9.08 -6.03
N PRO A 96 7.54 8.27 -5.53
CA PRO A 96 7.06 7.09 -6.25
C PRO A 96 6.33 7.45 -7.56
N LEU A 97 6.82 6.93 -8.67
CA LEU A 97 6.21 7.10 -10.00
C LEU A 97 5.25 5.97 -10.35
N LEU A 98 5.68 4.73 -10.11
CA LEU A 98 4.93 3.51 -10.40
C LEU A 98 5.36 2.41 -9.44
N SER A 99 4.42 1.66 -8.90
CA SER A 99 4.70 0.54 -7.98
C SER A 99 3.80 -0.63 -8.29
N ILE A 100 4.36 -1.77 -8.69
CA ILE A 100 3.60 -2.90 -9.21
C ILE A 100 3.94 -4.20 -8.47
N SER A 101 2.93 -5.02 -8.22
CA SER A 101 3.08 -6.42 -7.86
C SER A 101 2.57 -7.25 -9.04
N VAL A 102 3.47 -8.00 -9.69
CA VAL A 102 3.16 -8.76 -10.90
C VAL A 102 3.75 -10.16 -10.80
N ASP A 103 2.91 -11.17 -10.99
CA ASP A 103 3.25 -12.59 -10.90
C ASP A 103 3.94 -12.93 -9.57
N PHE A 104 5.27 -13.04 -9.58
CA PHE A 104 6.11 -13.46 -8.44
C PHE A 104 7.09 -12.39 -7.98
N TYR A 105 6.97 -11.15 -8.46
CA TYR A 105 7.87 -10.06 -8.10
C TYR A 105 7.13 -8.76 -7.82
N ILE A 106 7.81 -7.88 -7.10
CA ILE A 106 7.40 -6.51 -6.85
C ILE A 106 8.43 -5.60 -7.50
N ARG A 107 7.96 -4.56 -8.19
CA ARG A 107 8.81 -3.58 -8.84
C ARG A 107 8.33 -2.17 -8.55
N VAL A 108 9.25 -1.30 -8.13
CA VAL A 108 8.97 0.11 -7.84
C VAL A 108 9.89 1.01 -8.65
N PHE A 109 9.36 2.16 -9.06
CA PHE A 109 10.03 3.18 -9.85
C PHE A 109 9.92 4.48 -9.05
N VAL A 110 11.04 5.05 -8.62
CA VAL A 110 11.06 6.25 -7.77
C VAL A 110 12.05 7.28 -8.31
N LEU A 111 11.71 8.55 -8.26
CA LEU A 111 12.69 9.64 -8.42
C LEU A 111 13.35 9.94 -7.09
N LEU A 112 14.63 10.32 -7.15
CA LEU A 112 15.43 10.60 -5.96
C LEU A 112 15.90 12.04 -5.92
N HIS A 113 15.39 12.82 -4.98
CA HIS A 113 15.63 14.26 -4.88
C HIS A 113 16.39 14.63 -3.61
N TYR A 114 17.28 15.62 -3.69
CA TYR A 114 17.95 16.22 -2.56
C TYR A 114 17.14 17.40 -2.02
N SER A 115 16.60 17.24 -0.81
CA SER A 115 15.98 18.33 -0.08
C SER A 115 15.86 17.94 1.40
N PRO A 116 16.74 18.46 2.26
CA PRO A 116 16.69 18.18 3.71
C PRO A 116 15.36 18.59 4.36
N PHE A 117 14.63 19.52 3.74
CA PHE A 117 13.28 19.89 4.18
C PHE A 117 12.27 18.80 3.86
N MET A 118 12.22 18.33 2.61
CA MET A 118 11.29 17.29 2.18
C MET A 118 11.61 15.93 2.81
N ALA A 119 12.90 15.64 3.06
CA ALA A 119 13.32 14.46 3.81
C ALA A 119 12.65 14.42 5.20
N LYS A 120 12.57 15.57 5.90
CA LYS A 120 11.88 15.64 7.21
C LYS A 120 10.37 15.43 7.11
N GLU A 121 9.73 15.82 6.00
CA GLU A 121 8.30 15.54 5.76
C GLU A 121 8.04 14.02 5.66
N SER A 122 9.05 13.20 5.34
CA SER A 122 8.84 11.75 5.16
C SER A 122 8.39 11.01 6.43
N CYS A 123 8.64 11.55 7.63
CA CYS A 123 8.12 10.97 8.87
C CYS A 123 6.57 10.87 8.89
N ARG A 124 5.88 11.68 8.10
CA ARG A 124 4.42 11.64 7.91
C ARG A 124 3.96 10.60 6.90
N LYS A 125 4.87 10.15 6.03
CA LYS A 125 4.66 9.15 4.98
C LYS A 125 4.96 7.73 5.48
N SER A 126 5.31 7.59 6.75
CA SER A 126 5.58 6.32 7.42
C SER A 126 4.53 6.06 8.49
N GLY A 127 4.02 4.83 8.55
CA GLY A 127 3.03 4.44 9.54
C GLY A 127 3.04 2.96 9.88
N MET A 128 2.52 2.62 11.07
CA MET A 128 2.29 1.24 11.49
C MET A 128 0.90 0.78 11.05
N VAL A 129 0.75 -0.50 10.78
CA VAL A 129 -0.53 -1.11 10.42
C VAL A 129 -1.01 -1.96 11.60
N TYR A 130 -2.24 -1.70 12.03
CA TYR A 130 -2.96 -2.56 12.95
C TYR A 130 -4.00 -3.33 12.15
N GLN A 131 -3.96 -4.65 12.25
CA GLN A 131 -4.92 -5.54 11.59
C GLN A 131 -5.64 -6.40 12.63
N CYS A 132 -6.96 -6.34 12.63
CA CYS A 132 -7.75 -7.22 13.49
C CYS A 132 -7.60 -8.69 13.07
N THR A 133 -7.34 -9.59 14.02
CA THR A 133 -7.23 -11.04 13.75
C THR A 133 -8.59 -11.72 13.50
N GLY A 134 -9.69 -11.03 13.80
CA GLY A 134 -11.05 -11.53 13.60
C GLY A 134 -11.67 -11.04 12.29
N CYS A 135 -11.93 -9.73 12.21
CA CYS A 135 -12.61 -9.12 11.06
C CYS A 135 -11.64 -8.57 10.00
N GLU A 136 -10.33 -8.62 10.21
CA GLU A 136 -9.33 -8.05 9.28
C GLU A 136 -9.46 -6.55 9.01
N SER A 137 -10.25 -5.82 9.79
CA SER A 137 -10.27 -4.35 9.75
C SER A 137 -8.86 -3.81 9.92
N LEU A 138 -8.49 -2.90 9.01
CA LEU A 138 -7.16 -2.31 8.95
C LEU A 138 -7.20 -0.89 9.46
N VAL A 139 -6.16 -0.53 10.20
CA VAL A 139 -5.97 0.81 10.74
C VAL A 139 -4.52 1.20 10.55
N ILE A 140 -4.31 2.42 10.07
CA ILE A 140 -2.97 2.95 9.84
C ILE A 140 -2.71 4.01 10.89
N GLN A 141 -1.62 3.82 11.64
CA GLN A 141 -1.11 4.75 12.63
C GLN A 141 0.07 5.51 12.03
N PRO A 142 -0.07 6.79 11.65
CA PRO A 142 1.06 7.61 11.24
C PRO A 142 2.08 7.75 12.37
N MET A 143 3.35 7.98 12.03
CA MET A 143 4.41 8.23 13.03
C MET A 143 4.45 9.68 13.52
N ALA A 144 4.16 10.63 12.64
CA ALA A 144 4.16 12.06 12.97
C ALA A 144 2.96 12.79 12.35
N ARG A 145 2.63 13.95 12.93
CA ARG A 145 1.63 14.88 12.40
C ARG A 145 2.20 16.31 12.35
N ARG A 146 1.70 17.09 11.40
CA ARG A 146 2.05 18.50 11.26
C ARG A 146 1.05 19.36 12.05
N VAL A 147 1.54 20.29 12.84
CA VAL A 147 0.71 21.22 13.59
C VAL A 147 1.16 22.66 13.37
N LYS A 148 0.18 23.57 13.29
CA LYS A 148 0.44 25.00 13.25
C LYS A 148 0.97 25.47 14.60
N THR A 149 2.01 26.27 14.58
CA THR A 149 2.54 26.94 15.76
C THR A 149 1.78 28.23 16.02
N LYS A 150 1.83 28.73 17.27
CA LYS A 150 1.22 30.01 17.65
C LYS A 150 1.78 31.21 16.85
N LYS A 151 2.98 31.08 16.29
CA LYS A 151 3.66 32.10 15.48
C LYS A 151 3.45 31.93 13.96
N GLY A 152 2.51 31.08 13.53
CA GLY A 152 2.20 30.88 12.10
C GLY A 152 3.09 29.88 11.34
N GLY A 153 4.21 29.44 11.92
CA GLY A 153 5.05 28.36 11.34
C GLY A 153 4.46 26.96 11.54
N MET A 154 5.04 25.95 10.91
CA MET A 154 4.66 24.54 11.07
C MET A 154 5.69 23.80 11.91
N LYS A 155 5.24 22.86 12.75
CA LYS A 155 6.12 21.91 13.46
C LYS A 155 5.61 20.49 13.31
N TYR A 156 6.54 19.54 13.37
CA TYR A 156 6.23 18.11 13.44
C TYR A 156 6.16 17.69 14.90
N VAL A 157 5.13 16.92 15.23
CA VAL A 157 4.98 16.33 16.55
C VAL A 157 4.61 14.85 16.39
N PRO A 158 4.91 14.00 17.38
CA PRO A 158 4.44 12.61 17.37
C PRO A 158 2.93 12.53 17.10
N ALA A 159 2.52 11.54 16.30
CA ALA A 159 1.11 11.25 16.11
C ALA A 159 0.49 10.72 17.41
N MET A 160 -0.81 10.92 17.57
CA MET A 160 -1.55 10.34 18.70
C MET A 160 -1.78 8.85 18.42
N SER A 161 -1.68 8.01 19.45
CA SER A 161 -1.95 6.58 19.33
C SER A 161 -3.41 6.34 18.95
N PHE A 162 -3.64 5.33 18.11
CA PHE A 162 -4.92 4.96 17.54
C PHE A 162 -5.94 4.56 18.62
N SER A 163 -5.52 3.82 19.63
CA SER A 163 -6.34 3.53 20.81
C SER A 163 -5.47 3.03 21.97
N GLY A 164 -6.02 3.05 23.18
CA GLY A 164 -5.41 2.41 24.36
C GLY A 164 -5.81 0.94 24.54
N SER A 165 -6.61 0.38 23.63
CA SER A 165 -7.10 -1.00 23.71
C SER A 165 -6.45 -1.88 22.65
N HIS A 166 -6.12 -3.11 23.01
CA HIS A 166 -5.62 -4.11 22.07
C HIS A 166 -6.75 -4.73 21.23
N GLU A 167 -8.01 -4.40 21.51
CA GLU A 167 -9.20 -4.98 20.90
C GLU A 167 -9.74 -4.13 19.74
N CYS A 168 -10.32 -4.80 18.75
CA CYS A 168 -10.94 -4.19 17.59
C CYS A 168 -12.31 -3.62 17.95
N GLU A 169 -12.55 -2.36 17.59
CA GLU A 169 -13.83 -1.68 17.81
C GLU A 169 -15.01 -2.36 17.09
N ILE A 170 -14.74 -3.13 16.03
CA ILE A 170 -15.75 -3.80 15.21
C ILE A 170 -16.19 -5.15 15.78
N CYS A 171 -15.24 -6.00 16.21
CA CYS A 171 -15.57 -7.37 16.62
C CYS A 171 -14.98 -7.80 17.97
N GLY A 172 -14.20 -6.94 18.65
CA GLY A 172 -13.59 -7.23 19.95
C GLY A 172 -12.34 -8.13 19.90
N PHE A 173 -11.96 -8.64 18.73
CA PHE A 173 -10.75 -9.45 18.58
C PHE A 173 -9.47 -8.62 18.67
N LYS A 174 -8.35 -9.28 18.97
CA LYS A 174 -7.04 -8.63 19.07
C LYS A 174 -6.56 -8.06 17.73
N ASN A 175 -5.66 -7.08 17.80
CA ASN A 175 -4.97 -6.55 16.63
C ASN A 175 -3.51 -7.03 16.58
N HIS A 176 -3.08 -7.49 15.41
CA HIS A 176 -1.66 -7.62 15.08
C HIS A 176 -1.09 -6.27 14.65
N VAL A 177 0.21 -6.08 14.86
CA VAL A 177 0.94 -4.88 14.48
C VAL A 177 1.98 -5.23 13.42
N GLY A 178 2.02 -4.43 12.35
CA GLY A 178 3.03 -4.50 11.30
C GLY A 178 3.53 -3.12 10.89
N GLY A 179 4.51 -3.10 9.99
CA GLY A 179 5.19 -1.91 9.51
C GLY A 179 6.54 -1.65 10.18
N PRO A 180 7.09 -0.42 10.07
CA PRO A 180 6.47 0.71 9.38
C PRO A 180 6.33 0.48 7.86
N ILE A 181 5.32 1.07 7.25
CA ILE A 181 5.11 1.05 5.80
C ILE A 181 4.99 2.46 5.24
N TRP A 182 5.19 2.62 3.93
CA TRP A 182 4.88 3.85 3.21
C TRP A 182 3.37 4.06 3.12
N THR A 183 2.87 5.18 3.63
CA THR A 183 1.43 5.50 3.73
C THR A 183 0.96 6.55 2.73
N ASP A 184 1.87 7.18 2.00
CA ASP A 184 1.54 8.17 0.96
C ASP A 184 1.20 7.46 -0.38
N PRO A 185 0.84 8.21 -1.43
CA PRO A 185 0.64 7.65 -2.76
C PRO A 185 1.84 6.83 -3.27
N ILE A 186 1.53 5.76 -4.02
CA ILE A 186 2.53 4.81 -4.56
C ILE A 186 2.68 4.93 -6.09
N HIS A 187 1.95 5.87 -6.71
CA HIS A 187 1.95 6.16 -8.14
C HIS A 187 1.87 7.67 -8.37
N ASP A 188 2.49 8.14 -9.45
CA ASP A 188 2.16 9.41 -10.10
C ASP A 188 1.26 9.13 -11.31
N LEU A 189 -0.02 9.50 -11.21
CA LEU A 189 -0.98 9.28 -12.29
C LEU A 189 -0.65 10.08 -13.56
N THR A 190 0.08 11.18 -13.45
CA THR A 190 0.57 11.95 -14.60
C THR A 190 1.62 11.14 -15.35
N PHE A 191 2.57 10.55 -14.62
CA PHE A 191 3.57 9.64 -15.18
C PHE A 191 2.92 8.41 -15.82
N VAL A 192 1.97 7.76 -15.13
CA VAL A 192 1.26 6.57 -15.66
C VAL A 192 0.52 6.89 -16.96
N LYS A 193 -0.20 8.03 -17.02
CA LYS A 193 -0.88 8.47 -18.26
C LYS A 193 0.10 8.68 -19.41
N LYS A 194 1.24 9.33 -19.15
CA LYS A 194 2.30 9.52 -20.14
C LYS A 194 2.84 8.18 -20.65
N MET A 195 3.05 7.20 -19.76
CA MET A 195 3.50 5.87 -20.17
C MET A 195 2.55 5.20 -21.16
N VAL A 196 1.23 5.31 -20.95
CA VAL A 196 0.23 4.76 -21.88
C VAL A 196 0.35 5.41 -23.26
N SER A 197 0.44 6.74 -23.33
CA SER A 197 0.63 7.47 -24.59
C SER A 197 1.96 7.10 -25.28
N THR A 198 3.06 6.99 -24.52
CA THR A 198 4.36 6.58 -25.08
C THR A 198 4.34 5.16 -25.64
N LEU A 199 3.55 4.23 -25.09
CA LEU A 199 3.40 2.88 -25.65
C LEU A 199 2.67 2.88 -27.01
N GLU A 200 1.82 3.87 -27.27
CA GLU A 200 1.18 4.07 -28.58
C GLU A 200 2.18 4.63 -29.59
N GLU A 201 2.98 5.63 -29.19
CA GLU A 201 4.05 6.19 -30.02
C GLU A 201 5.12 5.15 -30.39
N PHE A 202 5.49 4.27 -29.45
CA PHE A 202 6.46 3.20 -29.70
C PHE A 202 5.96 2.23 -30.78
N GLU A 203 4.68 1.85 -30.74
CA GLU A 203 4.08 0.99 -31.75
C GLU A 203 4.06 1.68 -33.12
N GLN A 204 3.72 2.97 -33.18
CA GLN A 204 3.75 3.75 -34.42
C GLN A 204 5.16 3.89 -35.00
N ALA A 205 6.17 3.96 -34.13
CA ALA A 205 7.58 3.98 -34.51
C ALA A 205 8.15 2.59 -34.88
N GLY A 206 7.32 1.54 -34.89
CA GLY A 206 7.70 0.18 -35.27
C GLY A 206 8.28 -0.67 -34.14
N TYR A 207 8.30 -0.18 -32.89
CA TYR A 207 8.70 -0.98 -31.73
C TYR A 207 7.52 -1.84 -31.25
N ASN A 208 7.57 -3.13 -31.58
CA ASN A 208 6.52 -4.07 -31.18
C ASN A 208 6.89 -4.80 -29.88
N LEU A 209 6.28 -4.39 -28.77
CA LEU A 209 6.42 -5.06 -27.48
C LEU A 209 5.41 -6.21 -27.37
N GLY A 210 5.88 -7.46 -27.33
CA GLY A 210 5.00 -8.64 -27.24
C GLY A 210 4.07 -8.65 -26.02
N THR A 211 4.43 -7.93 -24.95
CA THR A 211 3.63 -7.79 -23.72
C THR A 211 2.80 -6.51 -23.65
N LYS A 212 2.73 -5.70 -24.73
CA LYS A 212 2.04 -4.39 -24.75
C LYS A 212 0.63 -4.46 -24.18
N LYS A 213 -0.20 -5.39 -24.66
CA LYS A 213 -1.59 -5.54 -24.19
C LYS A 213 -1.69 -5.74 -22.68
N ARG A 214 -0.76 -6.53 -22.11
CA ARG A 214 -0.67 -6.79 -20.68
C ARG A 214 -0.26 -5.52 -19.92
N ILE A 215 0.74 -4.79 -20.43
CA ILE A 215 1.20 -3.53 -19.82
C ILE A 215 0.07 -2.49 -19.82
N VAL A 216 -0.58 -2.27 -20.97
CA VAL A 216 -1.70 -1.32 -21.09
C VAL A 216 -2.85 -1.70 -20.15
N GLY A 217 -3.22 -2.99 -20.10
CA GLY A 217 -4.25 -3.47 -19.17
C GLY A 217 -3.90 -3.17 -17.70
N LEU A 218 -2.65 -3.44 -17.29
CA LEU A 218 -2.17 -3.15 -15.94
C LEU A 218 -2.19 -1.65 -15.63
N LEU A 219 -1.67 -0.81 -16.54
CA LEU A 219 -1.63 0.65 -16.35
C LEU A 219 -3.04 1.24 -16.28
N ASN A 220 -4.00 0.72 -17.05
CA ASN A 220 -5.40 1.15 -16.98
C ASN A 220 -6.03 0.83 -15.61
N VAL A 221 -5.78 -0.35 -15.06
CA VAL A 221 -6.24 -0.69 -13.70
C VAL A 221 -5.62 0.26 -12.66
N ILE A 222 -4.32 0.57 -12.79
CA ILE A 222 -3.62 1.50 -11.90
C ILE A 222 -4.19 2.93 -12.01
N MET A 223 -4.55 3.39 -13.21
CA MET A 223 -5.16 4.73 -13.40
C MET A 223 -6.52 4.86 -12.71
N GLU A 224 -7.25 3.77 -12.55
CA GLU A 224 -8.54 3.74 -11.84
C GLU A 224 -8.39 3.43 -10.34
N GLU A 225 -7.20 3.04 -9.89
CA GLU A 225 -6.92 2.68 -8.50
C GLU A 225 -6.80 3.91 -7.60
N LEU A 226 -7.36 3.84 -6.39
CA LEU A 226 -7.16 4.83 -5.34
C LEU A 226 -5.72 4.77 -4.80
N HIS A 227 -4.78 5.40 -5.50
CA HIS A 227 -3.37 5.45 -5.13
C HIS A 227 -3.09 6.06 -3.75
N ASP A 228 -3.94 6.98 -3.28
CA ASP A 228 -3.83 7.72 -2.00
C ASP A 228 -4.43 7.00 -0.79
N VAL A 229 -5.20 5.93 -1.02
CA VAL A 229 -5.74 5.08 0.03
C VAL A 229 -4.79 3.89 0.24
N PRO A 230 -4.26 3.63 1.44
CA PRO A 230 -3.36 2.50 1.61
C PRO A 230 -4.10 1.19 1.88
N LEU A 231 -3.59 0.12 1.25
CA LEU A 231 -4.07 -1.25 1.36
C LEU A 231 -5.49 -1.44 0.80
N TYR A 232 -5.97 -2.68 0.84
CA TYR A 232 -7.31 -3.05 0.37
C TYR A 232 -7.87 -4.22 1.19
N TYR A 233 -9.14 -4.51 1.00
CA TYR A 233 -9.83 -5.66 1.57
C TYR A 233 -10.08 -6.73 0.51
N SER A 234 -10.08 -8.00 0.90
CA SER A 234 -10.51 -9.10 0.03
C SER A 234 -12.01 -9.34 0.18
N LEU A 235 -12.74 -9.23 -0.92
CA LEU A 235 -14.18 -9.42 -0.96
C LEU A 235 -14.62 -10.80 -0.49
N SER A 236 -13.96 -11.84 -1.01
CA SER A 236 -14.24 -13.22 -0.63
C SER A 236 -13.96 -13.47 0.84
N ARG A 237 -12.92 -12.82 1.38
CA ARG A 237 -12.59 -12.95 2.80
C ARG A 237 -13.61 -12.27 3.68
N MET A 238 -14.03 -11.05 3.35
CA MET A 238 -15.06 -10.33 4.10
C MET A 238 -16.38 -11.12 4.12
N ALA A 239 -16.81 -11.65 2.97
CA ALA A 239 -17.99 -12.51 2.90
C ALA A 239 -17.83 -13.81 3.70
N SER A 240 -16.63 -14.42 3.67
CA SER A 240 -16.31 -15.61 4.45
C SER A 240 -16.36 -15.38 5.96
N ILE A 241 -16.08 -14.18 6.47
CA ILE A 241 -16.12 -13.89 7.92
C ILE A 241 -17.55 -13.96 8.46
N ILE A 242 -18.54 -13.51 7.67
CA ILE A 242 -19.96 -13.49 8.05
C ILE A 242 -20.78 -14.63 7.42
N HIS A 243 -20.10 -15.61 6.80
CA HIS A 243 -20.71 -16.77 6.14
C HIS A 243 -21.77 -16.41 5.08
N CYS A 244 -21.58 -15.32 4.33
CA CYS A 244 -22.48 -14.94 3.23
C CYS A 244 -21.85 -15.23 1.85
N LYS A 245 -22.66 -15.15 0.79
CA LYS A 245 -22.14 -15.20 -0.58
C LYS A 245 -21.37 -13.92 -0.87
N THR A 246 -20.26 -14.03 -1.59
CA THR A 246 -19.48 -12.87 -2.03
C THR A 246 -20.35 -11.94 -2.88
N PRO A 247 -20.48 -10.64 -2.54
CA PRO A 247 -21.23 -9.69 -3.34
C PRO A 247 -20.59 -9.50 -4.73
N PRO A 248 -21.38 -9.35 -5.80
CA PRO A 248 -20.86 -8.92 -7.09
C PRO A 248 -20.15 -7.56 -6.94
N GLN A 249 -18.95 -7.42 -7.52
CA GLN A 249 -18.13 -6.21 -7.38
C GLN A 249 -18.88 -4.94 -7.76
N LEU A 250 -19.67 -4.99 -8.84
CA LEU A 250 -20.45 -3.84 -9.30
C LEU A 250 -21.48 -3.39 -8.26
N VAL A 251 -22.16 -4.33 -7.59
CA VAL A 251 -23.17 -4.01 -6.57
C VAL A 251 -22.51 -3.36 -5.35
N LEU A 252 -21.40 -3.94 -4.88
CA LEU A 252 -20.71 -3.41 -3.72
C LEU A 252 -20.08 -2.04 -4.00
N ARG A 253 -19.43 -1.86 -5.15
CA ARG A 253 -18.87 -0.57 -5.56
C ARG A 253 -19.96 0.50 -5.64
N SER A 254 -21.10 0.16 -6.23
CA SER A 254 -22.27 1.06 -6.27
C SER A 254 -22.77 1.41 -4.87
N ALA A 255 -22.82 0.46 -3.94
CA ALA A 255 -23.22 0.75 -2.56
C ALA A 255 -22.26 1.75 -1.90
N ILE A 256 -20.95 1.52 -2.01
CA ILE A 256 -19.93 2.41 -1.43
C ILE A 256 -19.98 3.82 -2.03
N LEU A 257 -20.15 3.93 -3.35
CA LEU A 257 -20.30 5.22 -4.04
C LEU A 257 -21.56 5.97 -3.61
N ASN A 258 -22.69 5.27 -3.46
CA ASN A 258 -23.94 5.89 -2.99
C ASN A 258 -23.88 6.31 -1.51
N SER A 259 -23.00 5.70 -0.72
CA SER A 259 -22.68 6.15 0.65
C SER A 259 -21.74 7.36 0.69
N GLY A 260 -21.29 7.88 -0.47
CA GLY A 260 -20.45 9.08 -0.55
C GLY A 260 -18.93 8.84 -0.46
N PHE A 261 -18.49 7.59 -0.52
CA PHE A 261 -17.07 7.22 -0.45
C PHE A 261 -16.51 6.83 -1.81
N ARG A 262 -15.18 6.90 -1.94
CA ARG A 262 -14.48 6.46 -3.14
C ARG A 262 -14.22 4.96 -3.08
N VAL A 263 -14.20 4.31 -4.24
CA VAL A 263 -13.89 2.87 -4.33
C VAL A 263 -13.17 2.52 -5.63
N SER A 264 -12.18 1.66 -5.53
CA SER A 264 -11.52 1.01 -6.67
C SER A 264 -11.21 -0.46 -6.38
N VAL A 265 -10.75 -1.16 -7.43
CA VAL A 265 -9.99 -2.40 -7.28
C VAL A 265 -8.51 -2.03 -7.13
N SER A 266 -7.70 -2.92 -6.59
CA SER A 266 -6.23 -2.83 -6.61
C SER A 266 -5.63 -3.72 -7.69
N HIS A 267 -4.63 -3.22 -8.40
CA HIS A 267 -3.88 -4.00 -9.40
C HIS A 267 -3.23 -5.25 -8.79
N ALA A 268 -2.97 -5.25 -7.48
CA ALA A 268 -2.32 -6.35 -6.78
C ALA A 268 -3.26 -7.53 -6.48
N TYR A 269 -4.59 -7.35 -6.55
CA TYR A 269 -5.55 -8.44 -6.32
C TYR A 269 -6.90 -8.15 -6.97
N ALA A 270 -7.31 -8.97 -7.94
CA ALA A 270 -8.53 -8.72 -8.73
C ALA A 270 -9.82 -8.70 -7.89
N ASN A 271 -9.90 -9.51 -6.82
CA ASN A 271 -11.07 -9.56 -5.93
C ASN A 271 -10.93 -8.63 -4.71
N SER A 272 -10.33 -7.46 -4.91
CA SER A 272 -10.10 -6.46 -3.88
C SER A 272 -11.13 -5.35 -3.91
N VAL A 273 -11.29 -4.71 -2.75
CA VAL A 273 -11.99 -3.44 -2.58
C VAL A 273 -11.08 -2.50 -1.82
N LYS A 274 -10.78 -1.38 -2.46
CA LYS A 274 -9.97 -0.30 -1.93
C LYS A 274 -10.82 0.93 -1.80
N THR A 275 -10.92 1.50 -0.61
CA THR A 275 -11.89 2.56 -0.29
C THR A 275 -11.43 3.40 0.89
N ASP A 276 -11.82 4.68 0.89
CA ASP A 276 -11.67 5.58 2.04
C ASP A 276 -12.83 5.48 3.05
N MET A 277 -13.76 4.55 2.84
CA MET A 277 -14.85 4.23 3.77
C MET A 277 -14.30 3.69 5.11
N PRO A 278 -14.75 4.23 6.26
CA PRO A 278 -14.40 3.70 7.58
C PRO A 278 -14.80 2.23 7.74
N ASN A 279 -14.00 1.49 8.52
CA ASN A 279 -14.23 0.07 8.78
C ASN A 279 -15.66 -0.26 9.23
N ALA A 280 -16.25 0.57 10.10
CA ALA A 280 -17.60 0.34 10.62
C ALA A 280 -18.64 0.36 9.50
N GLU A 281 -18.59 1.38 8.64
CA GLU A 281 -19.49 1.58 7.51
C GLU A 281 -19.27 0.53 6.41
N LEU A 282 -18.02 0.14 6.17
CA LEU A 282 -17.74 -0.96 5.24
C LEU A 282 -18.40 -2.25 5.72
N TRP A 283 -18.33 -2.56 7.02
CA TRP A 283 -19.04 -3.71 7.59
C TRP A 283 -20.58 -3.55 7.55
N ASP A 284 -21.11 -2.33 7.60
CA ASP A 284 -22.55 -2.06 7.39
C ASP A 284 -22.98 -2.45 5.98
N VAL A 285 -22.20 -2.12 4.96
CA VAL A 285 -22.50 -2.53 3.58
C VAL A 285 -22.54 -4.06 3.45
N PHE A 286 -21.63 -4.78 4.10
CA PHE A 286 -21.63 -6.25 4.10
C PHE A 286 -22.79 -6.86 4.91
N ARG A 287 -23.20 -6.22 6.03
CA ARG A 287 -24.40 -6.60 6.78
C ARG A 287 -25.66 -6.46 5.92
N CYS A 288 -25.82 -5.33 5.24
CA CYS A 288 -26.92 -5.08 4.30
C CYS A 288 -26.99 -6.15 3.20
N TRP A 289 -25.83 -6.49 2.63
CA TRP A 289 -25.74 -7.55 1.63
C TRP A 289 -26.17 -8.92 2.17
N ALA A 290 -25.67 -9.30 3.35
CA ALA A 290 -26.01 -10.58 3.97
C ALA A 290 -27.50 -10.69 4.32
N ASN A 291 -28.11 -9.60 4.78
CA ASN A 291 -29.55 -9.54 5.08
C ASN A 291 -30.41 -9.64 3.81
N LYS A 292 -29.97 -9.01 2.70
CA LYS A 292 -30.68 -9.04 1.41
C LYS A 292 -30.66 -10.41 0.74
N GLU A 293 -29.55 -11.15 0.85
CA GLU A 293 -29.39 -12.47 0.23
C GLU A 293 -30.23 -13.58 0.90
N SER A 294 -31.07 -13.26 1.91
CA SER A 294 -31.76 -14.25 2.74
C SER A 294 -30.79 -15.33 3.20
N ALA A 295 -29.63 -14.92 3.71
CA ALA A 295 -28.54 -15.84 4.01
C ALA A 295 -29.07 -16.98 4.89
N ASN A 296 -29.08 -18.19 4.34
CA ASN A 296 -29.15 -19.44 5.08
C ASN A 296 -28.12 -19.33 6.20
N SER A 297 -28.56 -18.92 7.39
CA SER A 297 -27.72 -18.67 8.53
C SER A 297 -27.23 -20.01 9.02
N LYS A 298 -26.15 -20.50 8.42
CA LYS A 298 -25.27 -21.43 9.13
C LYS A 298 -24.98 -20.74 10.46
N HIS A 299 -25.39 -21.37 11.57
CA HIS A 299 -25.20 -20.83 12.91
C HIS A 299 -23.75 -20.33 13.04
N LEU A 300 -23.59 -19.00 13.05
CA LEU A 300 -22.32 -18.37 13.37
C LEU A 300 -22.07 -18.66 14.85
N PRO A 301 -20.93 -19.27 15.23
CA PRO A 301 -20.61 -19.50 16.63
C PRO A 301 -20.64 -18.16 17.37
N GLU A 302 -21.17 -18.11 18.59
CA GLU A 302 -21.25 -16.88 19.40
C GLU A 302 -19.87 -16.26 19.63
N SER A 303 -18.83 -17.11 19.70
CA SER A 303 -17.43 -16.69 19.82
C SER A 303 -16.80 -16.20 18.51
N SER A 304 -17.51 -16.23 17.38
CA SER A 304 -16.95 -15.86 16.07
C SER A 304 -17.03 -14.35 15.82
N PRO A 305 -16.06 -13.76 15.10
CA PRO A 305 -16.12 -12.35 14.72
C PRO A 305 -17.35 -12.04 13.85
N GLY A 306 -17.76 -13.00 13.00
CA GLY A 306 -18.95 -12.88 12.17
C GLY A 306 -20.24 -12.71 12.98
N HIS A 307 -20.39 -13.45 14.10
CA HIS A 307 -21.54 -13.30 14.99
C HIS A 307 -21.62 -11.88 15.55
N VAL A 308 -20.51 -11.35 16.08
CA VAL A 308 -20.45 -9.98 16.65
C VAL A 308 -20.71 -8.91 15.59
N ILE A 309 -20.24 -9.12 14.36
CA ILE A 309 -20.49 -8.19 13.25
C ILE A 309 -21.98 -8.17 12.89
N MET A 310 -22.61 -9.35 12.79
CA MET A 310 -24.01 -9.49 12.38
C MET A 310 -25.01 -9.12 13.49
N SER A 311 -24.60 -9.14 14.77
CA SER A 311 -25.45 -8.74 15.89
C SER A 311 -25.57 -7.23 16.07
N ARG A 312 -24.80 -6.43 15.32
CA ARG A 312 -24.86 -4.97 15.36
C ARG A 312 -25.87 -4.44 14.35
N GLU A 313 -26.63 -3.43 14.75
CA GLU A 313 -27.55 -2.73 13.85
C GLU A 313 -26.79 -1.96 12.77
N VAL A 314 -27.38 -1.93 11.57
CA VAL A 314 -26.90 -1.11 10.46
C VAL A 314 -27.21 0.35 10.75
N LYS A 315 -26.22 1.22 10.63
CA LYS A 315 -26.37 2.67 10.80
C LYS A 315 -26.81 3.38 9.53
#